data_AF-A0A919PR90-F1
#
_entry.id   AF-A0A919PR90-F1
#
_cell.length_a   1.000
_cell.length_b   1.000
_cell.length_c   1.000
_cell.angle_alpha   90.00
_cell.angle_beta   90.00
_cell.angle_gamma   90.00
#
_symmetry.space_group_name_H-M   'P 1'
#
loop_
_entity.id
_entity.type
_entity.pdbx_description
1 polymer ?
#
loop_
_entity_poly.entity_id
_entity_poly.type
_entity_poly.pdbx_seq_one_letter_code
_entity_poly.pdbx_strand_id
1 'polypeptide(L)'
;MPATRHPANPLMLLAGLLLIIVGIVVMVGGFAWAVLTVLGLADRTPQLSDLGAGPHAREDLGPMLDGFAVFVVGTTVMTIGRYLWRGARRRGWRDRLGRLLLIITCLAVGSGMVVLTRFVLAAMDESDGGGTILRGLFVFALIGVPASLLGMVGLRLADEEILMTAEARASL
;
A
#
# COMPACT_ATOMS: atom_id res chain seq x y z
N MET A 1 -8.02 -25.99 -31.45
CA MET A 1 -7.92 -24.66 -32.10
C MET A 1 -6.89 -23.83 -31.35
N PRO A 2 -5.83 -23.31 -32.00
CA PRO A 2 -4.86 -22.46 -31.32
C PRO A 2 -5.56 -21.16 -30.87
N ALA A 3 -5.54 -20.90 -29.57
CA ALA A 3 -6.09 -19.67 -29.00
C ALA A 3 -5.35 -18.48 -29.61
N THR A 4 -6.07 -17.63 -30.34
CA THR A 4 -5.57 -16.34 -30.82
C THR A 4 -5.12 -15.53 -29.61
N ARG A 5 -3.80 -15.40 -29.41
CA ARG A 5 -3.22 -14.55 -28.37
C ARG A 5 -3.63 -13.12 -28.69
N HIS A 6 -4.63 -12.61 -27.98
CA HIS A 6 -4.98 -11.19 -28.09
C HIS A 6 -3.77 -10.34 -27.65
N PRO A 7 -3.37 -9.34 -28.44
CA PRO A 7 -2.27 -8.46 -28.07
C PRO A 7 -2.63 -7.73 -26.77
N ALA A 8 -1.72 -7.77 -25.80
CA ALA A 8 -1.87 -7.07 -24.53
C ALA A 8 -2.02 -5.57 -24.78
N ASN A 9 -2.83 -4.88 -23.97
CA ASN A 9 -2.98 -3.43 -24.12
C ASN A 9 -1.69 -2.73 -23.62
N PRO A 10 -0.88 -2.12 -24.51
CA PRO A 10 0.41 -1.56 -24.14
C PRO A 10 0.29 -0.39 -23.15
N LEU A 11 -0.83 0.34 -23.18
CA LEU A 11 -1.07 1.45 -22.24
C LEU A 11 -1.25 0.96 -20.81
N MET A 12 -1.95 -0.15 -20.60
CA MET A 12 -2.12 -0.73 -19.26
C MET A 12 -0.83 -1.38 -18.75
N LEU A 13 -0.03 -1.97 -19.64
CA LEU A 13 1.32 -2.43 -19.28
C LEU A 13 2.19 -1.25 -18.85
N LEU A 14 2.27 -0.20 -19.66
CA LEU A 14 3.13 0.95 -19.36
C LEU A 14 2.69 1.68 -18.09
N ALA A 15 1.37 1.87 -17.89
CA ALA A 15 0.83 2.44 -16.66
C ALA A 15 1.11 1.55 -15.43
N GLY A 16 0.94 0.24 -15.55
CA GLY A 16 1.26 -0.71 -14.48
C GLY A 16 2.74 -0.70 -14.11
N LEU A 17 3.63 -0.64 -15.09
CA LEU A 17 5.08 -0.54 -14.87
C LEU A 17 5.48 0.76 -14.19
N LEU A 18 4.91 1.87 -14.68
CA LEU A 18 5.19 3.18 -14.12
C LEU A 18 4.76 3.24 -12.65
N LEU A 19 3.60 2.70 -12.31
CA LEU A 19 3.15 2.59 -10.92
C LEU A 19 4.03 1.66 -10.07
N ILE A 20 4.54 0.56 -10.63
CA ILE A 20 5.52 -0.29 -9.93
C ILE A 20 6.79 0.51 -9.63
N ILE A 21 7.36 1.21 -10.62
CA ILE A 21 8.58 2.00 -10.47
C ILE A 21 8.36 3.13 -9.45
N VAL A 22 7.29 3.91 -9.59
CA VAL A 22 6.94 4.99 -8.65
C VAL A 22 6.74 4.42 -7.25
N GLY A 23 6.04 3.30 -7.10
CA GLY A 23 5.84 2.64 -5.81
C GLY A 23 7.17 2.24 -5.15
N ILE A 24 8.09 1.65 -5.91
CA ILE A 24 9.44 1.29 -5.42
C ILE A 24 10.23 2.54 -5.02
N VAL A 25 10.22 3.58 -5.85
CA VAL A 25 10.95 4.83 -5.56
C VAL A 25 10.41 5.50 -4.30
N VAL A 26 9.09 5.58 -4.15
CA VAL A 26 8.46 6.14 -2.93
C VAL A 26 8.77 5.29 -1.72
N MET A 27 8.68 3.96 -1.84
CA MET A 27 8.94 3.01 -0.75
C MET A 27 10.39 3.09 -0.26
N VAL A 28 11.36 2.96 -1.18
CA VAL A 28 12.79 2.97 -0.86
C VAL A 28 13.24 4.37 -0.48
N GLY A 29 12.80 5.40 -1.21
CA GLY A 29 13.15 6.79 -0.96
C GLY A 29 12.62 7.29 0.39
N GLY A 30 11.36 7.03 0.71
CA GLY A 30 10.75 7.41 1.98
C GLY A 30 11.39 6.71 3.18
N PHE A 31 11.66 5.41 3.04
CA PHE A 31 12.33 4.64 4.09
C PHE A 31 13.80 5.05 4.27
N ALA A 32 14.56 5.18 3.18
CA ALA A 32 15.96 5.60 3.23
C ALA A 32 16.09 7.01 3.80
N TRP A 33 15.19 7.93 3.43
CA TRP A 33 15.17 9.27 4.00
C TRP A 33 14.89 9.23 5.51
N ALA A 34 13.88 8.48 5.95
CA ALA A 34 13.59 8.35 7.38
C ALA A 34 14.79 7.81 8.18
N VAL A 35 15.49 6.82 7.65
CA VAL A 35 16.73 6.29 8.26
C VAL A 35 17.83 7.36 8.30
N LEU A 36 18.04 8.09 7.21
CA LEU A 36 19.05 9.17 7.14
C LEU A 36 18.74 10.31 8.12
N THR A 37 17.46 10.67 8.29
CA THR A 37 17.02 11.70 9.25
C THR A 37 17.23 11.25 10.69
N VAL A 38 16.96 9.98 11.02
CA VAL A 38 17.25 9.42 12.36
C VAL A 38 18.77 9.36 12.64
N LEU A 39 19.57 9.09 11.61
CA LEU A 39 21.04 9.09 11.72
C LEU A 39 21.66 10.50 11.76
N GLY A 40 20.84 11.56 11.64
CA GLY A 40 21.32 12.96 11.62
C GLY A 40 22.09 13.33 10.35
N LEU A 41 21.94 12.55 9.27
CA LEU A 41 22.67 12.71 8.01
C LEU A 41 21.90 13.48 6.92
N ALA A 42 20.64 13.83 7.17
CA ALA A 42 19.79 14.60 6.28
C ALA A 42 19.20 15.83 7.00
N ASP A 43 19.25 17.00 6.35
CA ASP A 43 18.65 18.23 6.88
C ASP A 43 17.12 18.09 7.00
N ARG A 44 16.58 18.49 8.17
CA ARG A 44 15.13 18.64 8.41
C ARG A 44 14.58 19.86 7.64
N THR A 45 14.47 19.80 6.30
CA THR A 45 13.78 20.84 5.49
C THR A 45 12.97 20.23 4.34
N PRO A 46 11.91 20.91 3.85
CA PRO A 46 10.55 20.39 3.90
C PRO A 46 10.15 19.65 2.61
N GLN A 47 9.53 18.48 2.75
CA GLN A 47 8.87 17.82 1.63
C GLN A 47 7.52 17.24 2.09
N LEU A 48 6.44 17.79 1.51
CA LEU A 48 5.06 17.29 1.59
C LEU A 48 4.41 17.30 2.99
N SER A 49 4.91 18.13 3.90
CA SER A 49 4.51 18.24 5.31
C SER A 49 3.04 18.61 5.57
N ASP A 50 2.19 18.78 4.56
CA ASP A 50 0.78 19.20 4.71
C ASP A 50 -0.25 18.15 4.25
N LEU A 51 0.19 17.01 3.72
CA LEU A 51 -0.69 15.86 3.48
C LEU A 51 -0.73 14.97 4.74
N GLY A 52 -1.30 15.51 5.82
CA GLY A 52 -1.60 14.73 7.03
C GLY A 52 -0.80 15.09 8.29
N ALA A 53 -0.43 16.36 8.47
CA ALA A 53 0.16 16.85 9.72
C ALA A 53 -0.80 16.67 10.90
N GLY A 54 -0.49 15.71 11.77
CA GLY A 54 -1.02 15.57 13.13
C GLY A 54 -0.02 16.10 14.16
N PRO A 55 -0.43 16.26 15.44
CA PRO A 55 0.30 17.03 16.43
C PRO A 55 1.67 16.42 16.77
N HIS A 56 2.72 17.15 16.42
CA HIS A 56 4.05 17.29 17.03
C HIS A 56 4.48 16.19 18.02
N ALA A 57 4.98 15.09 17.46
CA ALA A 57 5.65 14.04 18.23
C ALA A 57 7.11 14.37 18.56
N ARG A 58 7.57 13.80 19.68
CA ARG A 58 8.96 13.74 20.14
C ARG A 58 9.98 13.62 18.99
N GLU A 59 10.94 14.54 18.97
CA GLU A 59 11.87 14.83 17.87
C GLU A 59 12.65 13.62 17.31
N ASP A 60 12.80 12.54 18.08
CA ASP A 60 13.64 11.39 17.73
C ASP A 60 12.92 10.28 16.94
N LEU A 61 11.59 10.11 17.10
CA LEU A 61 10.86 8.97 16.50
C LEU A 61 9.87 9.34 15.39
N GLY A 62 9.46 10.61 15.31
CA GLY A 62 8.56 11.11 14.26
C GLY A 62 9.00 10.75 12.83
N PRO A 63 10.28 10.97 12.45
CA PRO A 63 10.76 10.65 11.11
C PRO A 63 10.66 9.16 10.73
N MET A 64 10.83 8.25 11.69
CA MET A 64 10.75 6.81 11.45
C MET A 64 9.31 6.36 11.15
N LEU A 65 8.34 6.92 11.88
CA LEU A 65 6.92 6.62 11.69
C LEU A 65 6.35 7.25 10.42
N ASP A 66 6.78 8.46 10.06
CA ASP A 66 6.46 9.06 8.76
C ASP A 66 7.09 8.25 7.61
N GLY A 67 8.34 7.79 7.76
CA GLY A 67 8.99 6.87 6.82
C GLY A 67 8.21 5.57 6.61
N PHE A 68 7.67 5.00 7.70
CA PHE A 68 6.84 3.82 7.64
C PHE A 68 5.52 4.08 6.91
N ALA A 69 4.86 5.21 7.15
CA ALA A 69 3.65 5.60 6.42
C ALA A 69 3.92 5.75 4.91
N VAL A 70 5.04 6.39 4.53
CA VAL A 70 5.45 6.52 3.13
C VAL A 70 5.80 5.16 2.51
N PHE A 71 6.43 4.26 3.27
CA PHE A 71 6.68 2.88 2.85
C PHE A 71 5.38 2.13 2.56
N VAL A 72 4.36 2.26 3.42
CA VAL A 72 3.02 1.67 3.22
C VAL A 72 2.33 2.24 1.97
N VAL A 73 2.48 3.54 1.70
CA VAL A 73 1.97 4.15 0.48
C VAL A 73 2.69 3.60 -0.76
N GLY A 74 4.03 3.51 -0.73
CA GLY A 74 4.84 2.98 -1.83
C GLY A 74 4.50 1.51 -2.15
N THR A 75 4.35 0.66 -1.13
CA THR A 75 3.92 -0.73 -1.31
C THR A 75 2.50 -0.85 -1.88
N THR A 76 1.58 0.02 -1.45
CA THR A 76 0.22 0.09 -2.00
C THR A 76 0.24 0.46 -3.48
N VAL A 77 0.98 1.51 -3.86
CA VAL A 77 1.11 1.97 -5.26
C VAL A 77 1.76 0.89 -6.13
N MET A 78 2.81 0.23 -5.63
CA MET A 78 3.46 -0.88 -6.33
C MET A 78 2.48 -2.04 -6.58
N THR A 79 1.67 -2.37 -5.59
CA THR A 79 0.68 -3.45 -5.65
C THR A 79 -0.40 -3.13 -6.69
N ILE A 80 -0.90 -1.89 -6.73
CA ILE A 80 -1.83 -1.41 -7.77
C ILE A 80 -1.20 -1.53 -9.16
N GLY A 81 0.06 -1.10 -9.32
CA GLY A 81 0.80 -1.23 -10.57
C GLY A 81 0.92 -2.67 -11.05
N ARG A 82 1.20 -3.60 -10.14
CA ARG A 82 1.27 -5.05 -10.44
C ARG A 82 -0.09 -5.60 -10.91
N TYR A 83 -1.18 -5.19 -10.27
CA TYR A 83 -2.53 -5.61 -10.67
C TYR A 83 -2.92 -5.08 -12.04
N LEU A 84 -2.56 -3.83 -12.38
CA LEU A 84 -2.78 -3.25 -13.71
C LEU A 84 -1.91 -3.91 -14.78
N TRP A 85 -0.63 -4.15 -14.49
CA TRP A 85 0.29 -4.86 -15.38
C TRP A 85 -0.23 -6.26 -15.74
N ARG A 86 -0.70 -7.02 -14.75
CA ARG A 86 -1.32 -8.34 -14.98
C ARG A 86 -2.68 -8.22 -15.68
N GLY A 87 -3.46 -7.16 -15.42
CA GLY A 87 -4.79 -6.93 -16.01
C GLY A 87 -4.74 -6.60 -17.51
N ALA A 88 -3.61 -6.08 -17.99
CA ALA A 88 -3.37 -5.80 -19.40
C ALA A 88 -3.40 -7.06 -20.30
N ARG A 89 -3.30 -8.26 -19.73
CA ARG A 89 -3.21 -9.55 -20.45
C ARG A 89 -4.53 -10.34 -20.51
N ARG A 90 -5.61 -9.93 -19.85
CA ARG A 90 -6.88 -10.71 -19.76
C ARG A 90 -8.15 -9.88 -20.05
N ARG A 91 -9.19 -10.56 -20.57
CA ARG A 91 -10.43 -9.96 -21.12
C ARG A 91 -11.70 -10.14 -20.27
N GLY A 92 -11.64 -10.74 -19.08
CA GLY A 92 -12.84 -10.93 -18.25
C GLY A 92 -13.22 -9.68 -17.45
N TRP A 93 -14.44 -9.16 -17.61
CA TRP A 93 -14.96 -8.08 -16.74
C TRP A 93 -14.98 -8.48 -15.26
N ARG A 94 -15.23 -9.78 -14.96
CA ARG A 94 -15.14 -10.34 -13.60
C ARG A 94 -13.72 -10.28 -13.02
N ASP A 95 -12.70 -10.61 -13.82
CA ASP A 95 -11.28 -10.51 -13.42
C ASP A 95 -10.87 -9.05 -13.19
N ARG A 96 -11.36 -8.12 -14.02
CA ARG A 96 -11.13 -6.67 -13.82
C ARG A 96 -11.79 -6.15 -12.54
N LEU A 97 -13.03 -6.57 -12.25
CA LEU A 97 -13.73 -6.22 -11.02
C LEU A 97 -13.04 -6.82 -9.79
N GLY A 98 -12.58 -8.07 -9.87
CA GLY A 98 -11.79 -8.70 -8.81
C GLY A 98 -10.52 -7.93 -8.49
N ARG A 99 -9.78 -7.49 -9.52
CA ARG A 99 -8.57 -6.65 -9.35
C ARG A 99 -8.88 -5.27 -8.80
N LEU A 100 -9.98 -4.64 -9.21
CA LEU A 100 -10.41 -3.36 -8.65
C LEU A 100 -10.75 -3.50 -7.16
N LEU A 101 -11.43 -4.58 -6.77
CA LEU A 101 -11.69 -4.90 -5.37
C LEU A 101 -10.40 -5.06 -4.58
N LEU A 102 -9.39 -5.75 -5.13
CA LEU A 102 -8.07 -5.87 -4.49
C LEU A 102 -7.36 -4.53 -4.35
N ILE A 103 -7.41 -3.68 -5.38
CA ILE A 103 -6.87 -2.31 -5.33
C ILE A 103 -7.55 -1.50 -4.22
N ILE A 104 -8.89 -1.55 -4.14
CA ILE A 104 -9.66 -0.84 -3.11
C ILE A 104 -9.31 -1.38 -1.71
N THR A 105 -9.17 -2.71 -1.56
CA THR A 105 -8.73 -3.32 -0.30
C THR A 105 -7.34 -2.85 0.09
N CYS A 106 -6.37 -2.83 -0.83
CA CYS A 106 -5.03 -2.33 -0.55
C CYS A 106 -5.05 -0.85 -0.15
N LEU A 107 -5.83 -0.01 -0.83
CA LEU A 107 -5.97 1.40 -0.47
C LEU A 107 -6.58 1.58 0.92
N ALA A 108 -7.66 0.85 1.23
CA ALA A 108 -8.34 0.95 2.51
C ALA A 108 -7.45 0.45 3.66
N VAL A 109 -6.78 -0.71 3.51
CA VAL A 109 -5.85 -1.24 4.52
C VAL A 109 -4.63 -0.33 4.66
N GLY A 110 -4.08 0.18 3.56
CA GLY A 110 -2.96 1.12 3.57
C GLY A 110 -3.32 2.42 4.28
N SER A 111 -4.47 3.02 3.96
CA SER A 111 -4.97 4.21 4.66
C SER A 111 -5.23 3.96 6.15
N GLY A 112 -5.75 2.77 6.49
CA GLY A 112 -5.97 2.37 7.87
C GLY A 112 -4.65 2.26 8.63
N MET A 113 -3.62 1.67 8.03
CA MET A 113 -2.28 1.60 8.60
C MET A 113 -1.70 2.99 8.86
N VAL A 114 -1.82 3.92 7.91
CA VAL A 114 -1.38 5.32 8.10
C VAL A 114 -2.12 5.98 9.27
N VAL A 115 -3.44 5.80 9.35
CA VAL A 115 -4.25 6.31 10.46
C VAL A 115 -3.81 5.70 11.79
N LEU A 116 -3.57 4.38 11.84
CA LEU A 116 -3.09 3.70 13.04
C LEU A 116 -1.72 4.24 13.48
N THR A 117 -0.79 4.43 12.53
CA THR A 117 0.52 5.04 12.80
C THR A 117 0.38 6.42 13.44
N ARG A 118 -0.60 7.22 13.02
CA ARG A 118 -0.90 8.53 13.62
C ARG A 118 -1.46 8.42 15.04
N PHE A 119 -2.31 7.45 15.32
CA PHE A 119 -2.80 7.21 16.68
C PHE A 119 -1.72 6.70 17.62
N VAL A 120 -0.83 5.82 17.13
CA VAL A 120 0.35 5.38 17.87
C VAL A 120 1.24 6.57 18.19
N LEU A 121 1.45 7.46 17.21
CA LEU A 121 2.22 8.69 17.39
C LEU A 121 1.61 9.58 18.48
N ALA A 122 0.31 9.86 18.42
CA ALA A 122 -0.39 10.69 19.41
C ALA A 122 -0.35 10.07 20.82
N ALA A 123 -0.46 8.75 20.93
CA ALA A 123 -0.40 8.05 22.21
C ALA A 123 0.97 8.10 22.87
N MET A 124 2.05 8.31 22.10
CA MET A 124 3.41 8.43 22.64
C MET A 124 3.67 9.76 23.36
N ASP A 125 2.89 10.81 23.06
CA ASP A 125 2.97 12.11 23.74
C ASP A 125 2.06 12.20 24.98
N GLU A 126 1.17 11.23 25.17
CA GLU A 126 0.26 11.17 26.32
C GLU A 126 0.88 10.35 27.47
N SER A 127 0.70 10.83 28.71
CA SER A 127 1.14 10.11 29.92
C SER A 127 0.39 8.79 30.14
N ASP A 128 -0.80 8.63 29.53
CA ASP A 128 -1.62 7.42 29.52
C ASP A 128 -2.17 7.16 28.11
N GLY A 129 -1.28 6.81 27.17
CA GLY A 129 -1.62 6.61 25.75
C GLY A 129 -2.42 5.34 25.43
N GLY A 130 -2.74 4.50 26.43
CA GLY A 130 -3.42 3.22 26.21
C GLY A 130 -4.79 3.38 25.54
N GLY A 131 -5.57 4.39 25.96
CA GLY A 131 -6.87 4.70 25.37
C GLY A 131 -6.78 5.17 23.91
N THR A 132 -5.75 5.95 23.59
CA THR A 132 -5.52 6.50 22.25
C THR A 132 -5.07 5.42 21.25
N ILE A 133 -4.24 4.46 21.69
CA ILE A 133 -3.87 3.28 20.89
C ILE A 133 -5.10 2.41 20.63
N LEU A 134 -5.90 2.12 21.66
CA LEU A 134 -7.14 1.34 21.52
C LEU A 134 -8.11 1.99 20.52
N ARG A 135 -8.29 3.31 20.61
CA ARG A 135 -9.11 4.06 19.67
C ARG A 135 -8.59 3.97 18.24
N GLY A 136 -7.27 4.09 18.05
CA GLY A 136 -6.62 3.89 16.76
C GLY A 136 -6.84 2.48 16.20
N LEU A 137 -6.71 1.46 17.04
CA LEU A 137 -6.95 0.07 16.67
C LEU A 137 -8.42 -0.16 16.27
N PHE A 138 -9.38 0.43 16.99
CA PHE A 138 -10.79 0.37 16.62
C PHE A 138 -11.08 1.03 15.28
N VAL A 139 -10.52 2.21 15.02
CA VAL A 139 -10.66 2.90 13.72
C VAL A 139 -10.03 2.07 12.61
N PHE A 140 -8.84 1.51 12.84
CA PHE A 140 -8.20 0.60 11.89
C PHE A 140 -9.06 -0.63 11.62
N ALA A 141 -9.58 -1.29 12.65
CA ALA A 141 -10.43 -2.46 12.49
C ALA A 141 -11.72 -2.14 11.72
N LEU A 142 -12.33 -0.98 11.98
CA LEU A 142 -13.54 -0.53 11.29
C LEU A 142 -13.33 -0.35 9.78
N ILE A 143 -12.12 -0.03 9.35
CA ILE A 143 -11.76 0.15 7.93
C ILE A 143 -11.19 -1.16 7.34
N GLY A 144 -10.26 -1.79 8.04
CA GLY A 144 -9.49 -2.95 7.60
C GLY A 144 -10.32 -4.23 7.53
N VAL A 145 -11.24 -4.46 8.46
CA VAL A 145 -12.10 -5.65 8.45
C VAL A 145 -13.02 -5.66 7.22
N PRO A 146 -13.84 -4.62 6.93
CA PRO A 146 -14.64 -4.63 5.71
C PRO A 146 -13.79 -4.62 4.44
N ALA A 147 -12.65 -3.93 4.43
CA ALA A 147 -11.72 -3.95 3.31
C ALA A 147 -11.16 -5.36 3.02
N SER A 148 -10.77 -6.11 4.05
CA SER A 148 -10.25 -7.48 3.92
C SER A 148 -11.33 -8.46 3.42
N LEU A 149 -12.59 -8.30 3.87
CA LEU A 149 -13.72 -9.07 3.35
C LEU A 149 -13.95 -8.79 1.86
N LEU A 150 -13.89 -7.53 1.43
CA LEU A 150 -13.95 -7.15 0.01
C LEU A 150 -12.76 -7.73 -0.78
N GLY A 151 -11.58 -7.79 -0.18
CA GLY A 151 -10.38 -8.36 -0.79
C GLY A 151 -10.51 -9.86 -1.02
N MET A 152 -11.10 -10.59 -0.07
CA MET A 152 -11.41 -12.01 -0.20
C MET A 152 -12.34 -12.29 -1.40
N VAL A 153 -13.36 -11.45 -1.58
CA VAL A 153 -14.26 -11.52 -2.74
C VAL A 153 -13.50 -11.19 -4.02
N GLY A 154 -12.62 -10.18 -3.98
CA GLY A 154 -11.74 -9.81 -5.10
C GLY A 154 -10.81 -10.94 -5.55
N LEU A 155 -10.16 -11.63 -4.60
CA LEU A 155 -9.29 -12.79 -4.85
C LEU A 155 -10.04 -13.91 -5.57
N ARG A 156 -11.25 -14.24 -5.08
CA ARG A 156 -12.11 -15.27 -5.69
C ARG A 156 -12.60 -14.88 -7.09
N LEU A 157 -12.88 -13.60 -7.33
CA LEU A 157 -13.34 -13.12 -8.63
C LEU A 157 -12.21 -13.03 -9.68
N ALA A 158 -10.97 -12.88 -9.24
CA ALA A 158 -9.79 -12.76 -10.10
C ALA A 158 -9.09 -14.10 -10.38
N ASP A 159 -9.56 -15.22 -9.81
CA ASP A 159 -8.90 -16.53 -9.85
C ASP A 159 -7.39 -16.43 -9.49
N GLU A 160 -7.04 -15.56 -8.54
CA GLU A 160 -5.63 -15.29 -8.21
C GLU A 160 -4.91 -16.52 -7.65
N GLU A 161 -5.63 -17.40 -6.94
CA GLU A 161 -5.07 -18.64 -6.36
C GLU A 161 -4.51 -19.59 -7.43
N ILE A 162 -5.21 -19.71 -8.56
CA ILE A 162 -4.79 -20.54 -9.70
C ILE A 162 -3.56 -19.92 -10.40
N LEU A 163 -3.49 -18.59 -10.43
CA LEU A 163 -2.36 -17.84 -11.01
C LEU A 163 -1.10 -17.92 -10.14
N MET A 164 -1.24 -17.78 -8.82
CA MET A 164 -0.09 -17.88 -7.89
C MET A 164 0.51 -19.28 -7.91
N THR A 165 -0.34 -20.31 -7.94
CA THR A 165 0.11 -21.72 -8.03
C THR A 165 0.73 -22.04 -9.39
N ALA A 166 0.24 -21.47 -10.48
CA ALA A 166 0.84 -21.61 -11.81
C ALA A 166 2.20 -20.90 -11.93
N GLU A 167 2.35 -19.68 -11.38
CA GLU A 167 3.64 -18.98 -11.34
C GLU A 167 4.66 -19.73 -10.46
N ALA A 168 4.26 -20.20 -9.28
CA ALA A 168 5.14 -20.96 -8.38
C ALA A 168 5.67 -22.25 -9.01
N ARG A 169 4.83 -22.94 -9.81
CA ARG A 169 5.25 -24.14 -10.57
C ARG A 169 6.12 -23.84 -11.79
N ALA A 170 6.00 -22.65 -12.39
CA ALA A 170 6.82 -22.26 -13.53
C ALA A 170 8.22 -21.77 -13.12
N SER A 171 8.41 -21.45 -11.82
CA SER A 171 9.69 -21.04 -11.23
C SER A 171 10.47 -22.19 -10.54
N LEU A 172 9.92 -23.41 -10.55
CA LEU A 172 10.58 -24.65 -10.12
C LEU A 172 11.06 -25.42 -11.36
#